data_AF-A0A842XRU8-F1
#
_entry.id   AF-A0A842XRU8-F1
#
_cell.length_a   1.000
_cell.length_b   1.000
_cell.length_c   1.000
_cell.angle_alpha   90.00
_cell.angle_beta   90.00
_cell.angle_gamma   90.00
#
_symmetry.space_group_name_H-M   'P 1'
#
loop_
_entity.id
_entity.type
_entity.pdbx_description
1 polymer ?
#
loop_
_entity_poly.entity_id
_entity_poly.type
_entity_poly.pdbx_seq_one_letter_code
_entity_poly.pdbx_strand_id
1 'polypeptide(L)' 'MRHGTRITTVNVHDAKTENGLMISIEDDGVGIPDEEEGIIFEKGYGKNTGYGLHVTREILNLTAYS' A
#
# COMPACT_ATOMS: atom_id res chain seq x y z
N MET A 1 13.32 1.65 -21.63
CA MET A 1 13.66 1.55 -20.20
C MET A 1 13.56 2.94 -19.59
N ARG A 2 12.48 3.25 -18.87
CA ARG A 2 12.28 4.57 -18.22
C ARG A 2 12.95 4.53 -16.85
N HIS A 3 14.15 5.08 -16.80
CA HIS A 3 14.92 5.34 -15.58
C HIS A 3 14.22 6.41 -14.74
N GLY A 4 14.13 6.22 -13.42
CA GLY A 4 13.85 7.33 -12.51
C GLY A 4 12.80 7.12 -11.41
N THR A 5 12.70 5.95 -10.80
CA THR A 5 12.32 5.88 -9.37
C THR A 5 12.98 4.62 -8.80
N ARG A 6 14.14 4.78 -8.15
CA ARG A 6 14.86 3.65 -7.57
C ARG A 6 14.47 3.55 -6.10
N ILE A 7 13.45 2.75 -5.83
CA ILE A 7 13.28 2.17 -4.50
C ILE A 7 14.54 1.33 -4.26
N THR A 8 15.29 1.67 -3.22
CA THR A 8 16.50 0.95 -2.82
C THR A 8 16.21 0.03 -1.64
N THR A 9 15.23 0.40 -0.83
CA THR A 9 14.86 -0.32 0.39
C THR A 9 13.34 -0.50 0.45
N VAL A 10 12.91 -1.71 0.80
CA VAL A 10 11.55 -1.99 1.25
C VAL A 10 11.67 -2.66 2.61
N ASN A 11 11.07 -2.07 3.63
CA ASN A 11 11.01 -2.61 4.98
C ASN A 11 9.61 -3.18 5.22
N VAL A 12 9.55 -4.35 5.85
CA VAL A 12 8.31 -4.98 6.28
C VAL A 12 8.44 -5.24 7.76
N HIS A 13 7.52 -4.69 8.54
CA HIS A 13 7.46 -4.87 9.99
C HIS A 13 6.11 -5.43 10.40
N ASP A 14 6.14 -6.34 11.36
CA ASP A 14 4.95 -6.80 12.06
C ASP A 14 4.97 -6.39 13.53
N ALA A 15 3.79 -6.10 14.07
CA ALA A 15 3.61 -5.81 15.47
C ALA A 15 2.29 -6.40 15.95
N LYS A 16 2.33 -7.14 17.08
CA LYS A 16 1.11 -7.54 17.78
C LYS A 16 0.51 -6.32 18.48
N THR A 17 -0.75 -6.07 18.23
CA THR A 17 -1.57 -5.04 18.85
C THR A 17 -2.72 -5.69 19.62
N GLU A 18 -3.42 -4.93 20.45
CA GLU A 18 -4.63 -5.40 21.14
C GLU A 18 -5.71 -5.88 20.16
N ASN A 19 -5.71 -5.33 18.94
CA ASN A 19 -6.71 -5.59 17.90
C ASN A 19 -6.25 -6.63 16.85
N GLY A 20 -5.09 -7.27 17.03
CA GLY A 20 -4.54 -8.25 16.09
C GLY A 20 -3.13 -7.95 15.62
N LEU A 21 -2.76 -8.48 14.45
CA LEU A 21 -1.43 -8.27 13.85
C LEU A 21 -1.45 -7.04 12.93
N MET A 22 -0.66 -6.03 13.26
CA MET A 22 -0.38 -4.91 12.37
C MET A 22 0.81 -5.27 11.48
N ILE A 23 0.65 -5.16 10.16
CA ILE A 23 1.74 -5.28 9.19
C ILE A 23 1.92 -3.90 8.56
N SER A 24 3.14 -3.38 8.61
CA SER A 24 3.53 -2.11 7.97
C SER A 24 4.59 -2.38 6.92
N ILE A 25 4.42 -1.76 5.74
CA ILE A 25 5.33 -1.86 4.61
C ILE A 25 5.76 -0.43 4.29
N GLU A 26 7.07 -0.19 4.28
CA GLU A 26 7.67 1.12 4.04
C GLU A 26 8.69 1.01 2.90
N ASP A 27 8.72 2.00 2.01
CA ASP A 27 9.73 2.09 0.96
C ASP A 27 10.36 3.48 0.91
N ASP A 28 11.60 3.56 0.44
CA ASP A 28 12.35 4.82 0.25
C ASP A 28 12.13 5.44 -1.14
N GLY A 29 10.95 5.19 -1.73
CA GLY A 29 10.55 5.74 -3.01
C GLY A 29 10.15 7.22 -2.93
N VAL A 30 9.49 7.68 -3.99
CA VAL A 30 9.08 9.09 -4.13
C VAL A 30 7.92 9.49 -3.23
N GLY A 31 7.38 8.55 -2.44
CA GLY A 31 6.19 8.76 -1.65
C GLY A 31 4.92 8.92 -2.50
N ILE A 32 3.87 9.38 -1.84
CA ILE A 32 2.55 9.66 -2.40
C ILE A 32 2.33 11.18 -2.27
N PRO A 33 2.00 11.90 -3.37
CA PRO A 33 1.65 13.31 -3.27
C PRO A 33 0.38 13.51 -2.43
N ASP A 34 0.29 14.62 -1.69
CA ASP A 34 -0.83 14.90 -0.76
C ASP A 34 -2.22 14.80 -1.43
N GLU A 35 -2.33 15.22 -2.69
CA GLU A 35 -3.54 15.14 -3.51
C GLU A 35 -3.96 13.70 -3.87
N GLU A 36 -3.03 12.75 -3.77
CA GLU A 36 -3.27 11.35 -4.07
C GLU A 36 -3.65 10.53 -2.81
N GLU A 37 -3.29 10.99 -1.60
CA GLU A 37 -3.41 10.23 -0.33
C GLU A 37 -4.81 9.62 -0.11
N GLY A 38 -5.87 10.35 -0.45
CA GLY A 38 -7.26 9.90 -0.29
C GLY A 38 -7.75 8.92 -1.38
N ILE A 39 -7.10 8.91 -2.54
CA ILE A 39 -7.57 8.19 -3.74
C ILE A 39 -6.67 7.01 -4.13
N ILE A 40 -5.52 6.82 -3.47
CA ILE A 40 -4.59 5.71 -3.76
C ILE A 40 -5.21 4.30 -3.65
N PHE A 41 -6.30 4.15 -2.90
CA PHE A 41 -7.04 2.89 -2.74
C PHE A 41 -8.22 2.73 -3.71
N GLU A 42 -8.48 3.72 -4.57
CA GLU A 42 -9.53 3.65 -5.57
C GLU A 42 -9.15 2.69 -6.71
N LYS A 43 -10.17 2.05 -7.28
CA LYS A 43 -9.98 1.09 -8.36
C LYS A 43 -9.42 1.78 -9.60
N GLY A 44 -8.29 1.30 -10.09
CA GLY A 44 -7.64 1.82 -11.30
C GLY A 44 -6.66 2.97 -11.03
N TYR A 45 -6.39 3.29 -9.76
CA TYR A 45 -5.44 4.33 -9.38
C TYR A 45 -4.00 3.79 -9.24
N GLY A 46 -3.04 4.37 -9.98
CA GLY A 46 -1.61 4.04 -9.89
C GLY A 46 -0.90 3.82 -11.23
N LYS A 47 0.44 3.84 -11.23
CA LYS A 47 1.28 3.93 -12.46
C LYS A 47 1.34 2.67 -13.36
N ASN A 48 0.78 1.53 -12.95
CA ASN A 48 0.81 0.26 -13.70
C ASN A 48 -0.58 -0.23 -14.12
N THR A 49 -1.36 -0.79 -13.20
CA THR A 49 -2.74 -1.26 -13.44
C THR A 49 -3.74 -0.72 -12.42
N GLY A 50 -3.24 -0.16 -11.32
CA GLY A 50 -4.03 0.46 -10.26
C GLY A 50 -4.94 -0.49 -9.48
N TYR A 51 -4.62 -1.79 -9.46
CA TYR A 51 -5.40 -2.79 -8.72
C TYR A 51 -4.77 -3.21 -7.40
N GLY A 52 -3.47 -2.96 -7.16
CA GLY A 52 -2.75 -3.48 -5.99
C GLY A 52 -3.39 -3.06 -4.66
N LEU A 53 -3.37 -1.76 -4.36
CA LEU A 53 -3.91 -1.21 -3.11
C LEU A 53 -5.42 -1.44 -2.96
N HIS A 54 -6.17 -1.32 -4.07
CA HIS A 54 -7.59 -1.60 -4.09
C HIS A 54 -7.90 -3.05 -3.67
N VAL A 55 -7.22 -4.04 -4.24
CA VAL A 55 -7.39 -5.46 -3.89
C VAL A 55 -6.97 -5.73 -2.46
N THR A 56 -5.87 -5.13 -1.99
CA THR A 56 -5.45 -5.24 -0.58
C THR A 56 -6.56 -4.77 0.36
N ARG A 57 -7.20 -3.63 0.07
CA ARG A 57 -8.33 -3.12 0.87
C ARG A 57 -9.53 -4.07 0.86
N GLU A 58 -9.89 -4.61 -0.31
CA GLU A 58 -11.00 -5.57 -0.42
C GLU A 58 -10.72 -6.86 0.36
N ILE A 59 -9.51 -7.40 0.30
CA ILE A 59 -9.12 -8.59 1.07
C ILE A 59 -9.21 -8.30 2.56
N LEU A 60 -8.63 -7.19 3.03
CA LEU A 60 -8.66 -6.81 4.44
C LEU A 60 -10.10 -6.62 4.95
N ASN A 61 -10.95 -5.98 4.16
CA ASN A 61 -12.38 -5.84 4.46
C ASN A 61 -13.05 -7.20 4.61
N LEU A 62 -12.83 -8.14 3.69
CA LEU A 62 -13.41 -9.50 3.78
C LEU A 62 -12.93 -10.25 5.03
N THR A 63 -11.65 -10.13 5.38
CA THR A 63 -11.07 -10.84 6.54
C THR A 63 -11.42 -10.21 7.89
N ALA A 64 -11.78 -8.93 7.93
CA ALA A 64 -12.18 -8.23 9.16
C ALA A 64 -13.61 -8.58 9.61
N TYR A 65 -14.40 -9.27 8.78
CA TYR A 65 -15.78 -9.69 9.08
C TYR A 65 -15.89 -11.10 9.71
N SER A 66 -14.80 -11.72 10.16
CA SER A 66 -14.84 -13.05 10.80
C SER A 66 -14.39 -13.05 12.25
#